data_AF-A0AAW3ZP54-F1
#
_entry.id   AF-A0AAW3ZP54-F1
#
_cell.length_a   1.000
_cell.length_b   1.000
_cell.length_c   1.000
_cell.angle_alpha   90.00
_cell.angle_beta   90.00
_cell.angle_gamma   90.00
#
_symmetry.space_group_name_H-M   'P 1'
#
loop_
_entity.id
_entity.type
_entity.pdbx_description
1 polymer ?
#
loop_
_entity_poly.entity_id
_entity_poly.type
_entity_poly.pdbx_seq_one_letter_code
_entity_poly.pdbx_strand_id
1 'polypeptide(L)'
;MDWQFSDRIDAPRQRVLSRRIPFSALARRLADTARPLCLHHDAADEGPPGYARAVACLTCDPDALDVWFNGAVGLRGQYFDNPVHGTTATMTTLLALMPVLAAVPVSGPDLGVNPIRSLTAAHAKVWVTEIGKGFCDACAGDVGAPRDDEPDILNGRWDRVDHPQARWGRKAPRPTQLRVLGGFVSAYGAEWVAPNKVDRAMQIHEWGWT
;
A
#
# COMPACT_ATOMS: atom_id res chain seq x y z
N MET A 1 22.14 -6.47 5.73
CA MET A 1 22.05 -5.87 4.39
C MET A 1 21.62 -4.43 4.57
N ASP A 2 22.27 -3.51 3.88
CA ASP A 2 21.99 -2.09 4.01
C ASP A 2 20.98 -1.65 2.94
N TRP A 3 19.92 -0.99 3.38
CA TRP A 3 18.99 -0.28 2.51
C TRP A 3 19.66 1.02 2.03
N GLN A 4 20.05 1.06 0.76
CA GLN A 4 20.74 2.21 0.16
C GLN A 4 19.93 2.74 -1.03
N PHE A 5 20.24 3.98 -1.43
CA PHE A 5 19.65 4.62 -2.60
C PHE A 5 20.75 4.89 -3.64
N SER A 6 20.43 4.75 -4.92
CA SER A 6 21.36 5.12 -5.99
C SER A 6 21.49 6.63 -6.14
N ASP A 7 22.53 7.06 -6.85
CA ASP A 7 22.81 8.46 -7.19
C ASP A 7 21.72 9.12 -8.07
N ARG A 8 20.80 8.32 -8.64
CA ARG A 8 19.61 8.78 -9.35
C ARG A 8 18.59 9.47 -8.43
N ILE A 9 18.60 9.15 -7.14
CA ILE A 9 17.83 9.88 -6.13
C ILE A 9 18.67 11.07 -5.67
N ASP A 10 18.10 12.28 -5.71
CA ASP A 10 18.80 13.48 -5.26
C ASP A 10 19.22 13.38 -3.78
N ALA A 11 20.42 13.90 -3.47
CA ALA A 11 20.99 13.81 -2.12
C ALA A 11 20.08 14.36 -1.00
N PRO A 12 19.31 15.47 -1.20
CA PRO A 12 18.30 15.89 -0.24
C PRO A 12 17.25 14.82 0.07
N ARG A 13 16.64 14.20 -0.95
CA ARG A 13 15.68 13.10 -0.76
C ARG A 13 16.31 11.89 -0.09
N GLN A 14 17.51 11.48 -0.50
CA GLN A 14 18.21 10.35 0.14
C GLN A 14 18.38 10.56 1.65
N ARG A 15 18.77 11.77 2.07
CA ARG A 15 18.92 12.12 3.51
C ARG A 15 17.60 11.99 4.27
N VAL A 16 16.48 12.33 3.63
CA VAL A 16 15.14 12.24 4.24
C VAL A 16 14.70 10.78 4.34
N LEU A 17 14.83 10.01 3.26
CA LEU A 17 14.43 8.59 3.22
C LEU A 17 15.28 7.67 4.11
N SER A 18 16.52 8.09 4.43
CA SER A 18 17.43 7.34 5.30
C SER A 18 17.21 7.60 6.80
N ARG A 19 16.28 8.50 7.18
CA ARG A 19 15.99 8.80 8.58
C ARG A 19 15.35 7.61 9.28
N ARG A 20 15.83 7.29 10.49
CA ARG A 20 15.25 6.24 11.36
C ARG A 20 14.15 6.81 12.24
N ILE A 21 12.97 7.00 11.65
CA ILE A 21 11.75 7.40 12.36
C ILE A 21 10.99 6.12 12.75
N PRO A 22 10.51 5.95 14.00
CA PRO A 22 9.67 4.82 14.35
C PRO A 22 8.48 4.69 13.41
N PHE A 23 8.20 3.48 12.91
CA PHE A 23 7.16 3.29 11.90
C PHE A 23 5.78 3.77 12.37
N SER A 24 5.44 3.59 13.65
CA SER A 24 4.19 4.11 14.23
C SER A 24 4.07 5.64 14.14
N ALA A 25 5.19 6.37 14.23
CA ALA A 25 5.20 7.82 14.05
C ALA A 25 4.99 8.21 12.58
N LEU A 26 5.52 7.42 11.63
CA LEU A 26 5.24 7.59 10.19
C LEU A 26 3.76 7.35 9.88
N ALA A 27 3.20 6.25 10.37
CA ALA A 27 1.77 5.93 10.21
C ALA A 27 0.85 7.02 10.78
N ARG A 28 1.17 7.55 11.97
CA ARG A 28 0.41 8.66 12.57
C ARG A 28 0.51 9.94 11.74
N ARG A 29 1.71 10.35 11.31
CA ARG A 29 1.89 11.54 10.46
C ARG A 29 1.12 11.43 9.15
N LEU A 30 1.09 10.23 8.57
CA LEU A 30 0.31 9.95 7.38
C LEU A 30 -1.19 10.14 7.64
N ALA A 31 -1.69 9.60 8.76
CA ALA A 31 -3.09 9.76 9.16
C ALA A 31 -3.49 11.21 9.47
N ASP A 32 -2.63 11.99 10.15
CA ASP A 32 -2.89 13.39 10.49
C ASP A 32 -3.08 14.27 9.24
N THR A 33 -2.42 13.90 8.14
CA THR A 33 -2.46 14.60 6.86
C THR A 33 -3.39 13.95 5.85
N ALA A 34 -3.99 12.80 6.18
CA ALA A 34 -4.85 12.06 5.27
C ALA A 34 -6.14 12.85 4.97
N ARG A 35 -6.53 12.89 3.70
CA ARG A 35 -7.79 13.47 3.23
C ARG A 35 -8.49 12.47 2.31
N PRO A 36 -9.69 11.98 2.69
CA PRO A 36 -10.46 11.08 1.85
C PRO A 36 -10.83 11.71 0.51
N LEU A 37 -10.66 10.92 -0.54
CA LEU A 37 -11.11 11.26 -1.89
C LEU A 37 -12.40 10.52 -2.22
N CYS A 38 -12.43 9.22 -1.94
CA CYS A 38 -13.58 8.37 -2.19
C CYS A 38 -13.51 7.08 -1.36
N LEU A 39 -14.65 6.41 -1.26
CA LEU A 39 -14.81 5.06 -0.72
C LEU A 39 -15.78 4.31 -1.63
N HIS A 40 -15.41 3.12 -2.09
CA HIS A 40 -16.21 2.31 -3.01
C HIS A 40 -16.37 0.89 -2.49
N HIS A 41 -17.41 0.22 -2.94
CA HIS A 41 -17.45 -1.24 -2.91
C HIS A 41 -16.83 -1.83 -4.17
N ASP A 42 -16.15 -2.96 -4.00
CA ASP A 42 -15.50 -3.71 -5.07
C ASP A 42 -15.86 -5.19 -4.91
N ALA A 43 -16.46 -5.78 -5.95
CA ALA A 43 -16.92 -7.16 -5.92
C ALA A 43 -15.75 -8.13 -6.09
N ALA A 44 -15.85 -9.32 -5.49
CA ALA A 44 -14.89 -10.39 -5.71
C ALA A 44 -15.16 -11.08 -7.06
N ASP A 45 -14.71 -10.49 -8.17
CA ASP A 45 -14.98 -11.04 -9.53
C ASP A 45 -14.45 -12.47 -9.71
N GLU A 46 -13.32 -12.79 -9.08
CA GLU A 46 -12.69 -14.12 -9.10
C GLU A 46 -13.16 -15.03 -7.93
N GLY A 47 -14.08 -14.54 -7.09
CA GLY A 47 -14.46 -15.18 -5.83
C GLY A 47 -15.89 -15.73 -5.80
N PRO A 48 -16.30 -16.31 -4.66
CA PRO A 48 -17.67 -16.73 -4.47
C PRO A 48 -18.64 -15.53 -4.55
N PRO A 49 -19.86 -15.72 -5.09
CA PRO A 49 -20.87 -14.68 -5.10
C PRO A 49 -21.16 -14.11 -3.70
N GLY A 50 -21.41 -12.81 -3.62
CA GLY A 50 -21.75 -12.13 -2.35
C GLY A 50 -20.55 -11.75 -1.48
N TYR A 51 -19.33 -11.93 -1.98
CA TYR A 51 -18.12 -11.35 -1.37
C TYR A 51 -17.78 -10.02 -2.05
N ALA A 52 -17.56 -9.00 -1.23
CA ALA A 52 -17.11 -7.68 -1.69
C ALA A 52 -16.18 -7.06 -0.65
N ARG A 53 -15.48 -6.00 -1.03
CA ARG A 53 -14.63 -5.23 -0.12
C ARG A 53 -14.91 -3.74 -0.23
N ALA A 54 -14.53 -3.01 0.80
CA ALA A 54 -14.41 -1.56 0.74
C ALA A 54 -13.03 -1.15 0.20
N VAL A 55 -12.99 -0.15 -0.68
CA VAL A 55 -11.76 0.43 -1.22
C VAL A 55 -11.80 1.94 -1.03
N ALA A 56 -10.87 2.48 -0.25
CA ALA A 56 -10.76 3.91 0.00
C ALA A 56 -9.52 4.48 -0.69
N CYS A 57 -9.64 5.71 -1.19
CA CYS A 57 -8.48 6.47 -1.67
C CYS A 57 -8.35 7.77 -0.89
N LEU A 58 -7.10 8.11 -0.57
CA LEU A 58 -6.72 9.22 0.29
C LEU A 58 -5.57 10.00 -0.38
N THR A 59 -5.57 11.32 -0.29
CA THR A 59 -4.31 12.10 -0.40
C THR A 59 -3.68 12.24 0.98
N CYS A 60 -2.37 12.44 1.02
CA CYS A 60 -1.59 12.69 2.23
C CYS A 60 -0.51 13.76 1.93
N ASP A 61 0.21 14.20 2.95
CA ASP A 61 1.46 14.96 2.75
C ASP A 61 2.43 14.13 1.88
N PRO A 62 2.83 14.61 0.68
CA PRO A 62 3.64 13.82 -0.25
C PRO A 62 4.99 13.40 0.34
N ASP A 63 5.60 14.26 1.15
CA ASP A 63 6.88 13.94 1.81
C ASP A 63 6.71 12.86 2.88
N ALA A 64 5.63 12.92 3.67
CA ALA A 64 5.30 11.86 4.62
C ALA A 64 5.02 10.53 3.92
N LEU A 65 4.30 10.56 2.80
CA LEU A 65 3.95 9.37 2.02
C LEU A 65 5.19 8.75 1.36
N ASP A 66 6.11 9.56 0.83
CA ASP A 66 7.37 9.09 0.26
C ASP A 66 8.25 8.39 1.31
N VAL A 67 8.41 8.99 2.50
CA VAL A 67 9.15 8.37 3.61
C VAL A 67 8.45 7.11 4.12
N TRP A 68 7.12 7.17 4.28
CA TRP A 68 6.34 6.01 4.70
C TRP A 68 6.46 4.87 3.70
N PHE A 69 6.49 5.12 2.39
CA PHE A 69 6.52 4.04 1.39
C PHE A 69 7.94 3.53 1.10
N ASN A 70 8.89 4.45 0.83
CA ASN A 70 10.23 4.14 0.30
C ASN A 70 11.35 4.26 1.34
N GLY A 71 11.09 4.82 2.52
CA GLY A 71 12.12 4.99 3.54
C GLY A 71 12.70 3.64 4.00
N ALA A 72 13.93 3.65 4.49
CA ALA A 72 14.60 2.44 4.97
C ALA A 72 13.83 1.73 6.10
N VAL A 73 13.07 2.50 6.87
CA VAL A 73 12.18 2.02 7.94
C VAL A 73 10.70 2.14 7.55
N GLY A 74 10.38 2.57 6.33
CA GLY A 74 9.04 2.66 5.77
C GLY A 74 8.46 1.29 5.40
N LEU A 75 7.24 1.25 4.88
CA LEU A 75 6.45 0.04 4.64
C LEU A 75 7.24 -1.00 3.85
N ARG A 76 7.87 -0.59 2.74
CA ARG A 76 8.66 -1.49 1.90
C ARG A 76 9.93 -1.94 2.61
N GLY A 77 10.57 -1.07 3.39
CA GLY A 77 11.68 -1.44 4.28
C GLY A 77 11.28 -2.50 5.31
N GLN A 78 10.07 -2.39 5.89
CA GLN A 78 9.52 -3.40 6.81
C GLN A 78 9.33 -4.75 6.12
N TYR A 79 8.74 -4.78 4.92
CA TYR A 79 8.62 -6.02 4.13
C TYR A 79 9.98 -6.60 3.75
N PHE A 80 10.95 -5.75 3.37
CA PHE A 80 12.29 -6.20 3.04
C PHE A 80 12.99 -6.90 4.21
N ASP A 81 12.85 -6.34 5.41
CA ASP A 81 13.41 -6.94 6.63
C ASP A 81 12.73 -8.28 6.94
N ASN A 82 11.40 -8.30 6.99
CA ASN A 82 10.62 -9.52 7.24
C ASN A 82 9.17 -9.37 6.73
N PRO A 83 8.57 -10.38 6.07
CA PRO A 83 7.18 -10.30 5.62
C PRO A 83 6.18 -10.04 6.77
N VAL A 84 6.43 -10.58 7.97
CA VAL A 84 5.61 -10.35 9.17
C VAL A 84 5.72 -8.91 9.66
N HIS A 85 6.90 -8.29 9.58
CA HIS A 85 7.08 -6.87 9.90
C HIS A 85 6.29 -5.99 8.92
N GLY A 86 6.33 -6.32 7.62
CA GLY A 86 5.51 -5.65 6.61
C GLY A 86 4.00 -5.76 6.86
N THR A 87 3.50 -6.93 7.22
CA THR A 87 2.08 -7.11 7.61
C THR A 87 1.74 -6.30 8.87
N THR A 88 2.61 -6.32 9.89
CA THR A 88 2.42 -5.54 11.12
C THR A 88 2.41 -4.04 10.86
N ALA A 89 3.29 -3.56 9.98
CA ALA A 89 3.36 -2.17 9.53
C ALA A 89 2.12 -1.77 8.73
N THR A 90 1.62 -2.67 7.88
CA THR A 90 0.35 -2.50 7.15
C THR A 90 -0.80 -2.28 8.15
N MET A 91 -0.95 -3.17 9.13
CA MET A 91 -2.00 -3.06 10.16
C MET A 91 -1.85 -1.81 11.01
N THR A 92 -0.62 -1.44 11.38
CA THR A 92 -0.35 -0.20 12.13
C THR A 92 -0.83 1.04 11.37
N THR A 93 -0.62 1.06 10.05
CA THR A 93 -1.09 2.14 9.19
C THR A 93 -2.62 2.14 9.05
N LEU A 94 -3.23 0.97 8.86
CA LEU A 94 -4.70 0.85 8.77
C LEU A 94 -5.39 1.33 10.05
N LEU A 95 -4.87 0.95 11.22
CA LEU A 95 -5.40 1.40 12.51
C LEU A 95 -5.28 2.92 12.68
N ALA A 96 -4.16 3.51 12.25
CA ALA A 96 -3.98 4.97 12.29
C ALA A 96 -4.96 5.70 11.36
N LEU A 97 -5.26 5.13 10.19
CA LEU A 97 -6.19 5.70 9.21
C LEU A 97 -7.67 5.50 9.55
N MET A 98 -8.00 4.54 10.42
CA MET A 98 -9.38 4.14 10.69
C MET A 98 -10.33 5.29 11.10
N PRO A 99 -9.94 6.26 11.94
CA PRO A 99 -10.81 7.39 12.29
C PRO A 99 -11.21 8.23 11.06
N VAL A 100 -10.28 8.39 10.13
CA VAL A 100 -10.51 9.13 8.88
C VAL A 100 -11.39 8.31 7.93
N LEU A 101 -11.11 7.02 7.80
CA LEU A 101 -11.84 6.10 6.92
C LEU A 101 -13.30 5.88 7.36
N ALA A 102 -13.55 5.81 8.67
CA ALA A 102 -14.88 5.57 9.21
C ALA A 102 -15.87 6.72 8.98
N ALA A 103 -15.36 7.92 8.70
CA ALA A 103 -16.17 9.10 8.42
C ALA A 103 -16.53 9.25 6.92
N VAL A 104 -15.99 8.40 6.03
CA VAL A 104 -16.16 8.54 4.59
C VAL A 104 -17.46 7.86 4.14
N PRO A 105 -18.37 8.58 3.46
CA PRO A 105 -19.55 7.95 2.87
C PRO A 105 -19.14 7.03 1.71
N VAL A 106 -19.77 5.85 1.63
CA VAL A 106 -19.59 4.95 0.49
C VAL A 106 -20.24 5.56 -0.74
N SER A 107 -19.51 5.54 -1.85
CA SER A 107 -19.94 6.00 -3.17
C SER A 107 -20.23 4.81 -4.08
N GLY A 108 -21.29 4.91 -4.89
CA GLY A 108 -21.67 3.87 -5.84
C GLY A 108 -22.63 2.82 -5.24
N PRO A 109 -22.75 1.64 -5.87
CA PRO A 109 -23.71 0.62 -5.46
C PRO A 109 -23.36 0.02 -4.09
N ASP A 110 -24.39 -0.22 -3.28
CA ASP A 110 -24.25 -1.00 -2.05
C ASP A 110 -24.20 -2.49 -2.38
N LEU A 111 -23.11 -3.16 -2.00
CA LEU A 111 -22.92 -4.60 -2.18
C LEU A 111 -23.25 -5.40 -0.91
N GLY A 112 -23.86 -4.75 0.10
CA GLY A 112 -24.31 -5.39 1.33
C GLY A 112 -23.18 -5.77 2.30
N VAL A 113 -21.99 -5.19 2.13
CA VAL A 113 -20.83 -5.41 2.99
C VAL A 113 -20.60 -4.21 3.89
N ASN A 114 -20.27 -4.46 5.16
CA ASN A 114 -19.92 -3.40 6.10
C ASN A 114 -18.50 -2.89 5.78
N PRO A 115 -18.31 -1.59 5.44
CA PRO A 115 -17.00 -1.08 5.07
C PRO A 115 -15.95 -1.21 6.16
N ILE A 116 -16.32 -0.96 7.42
CA ILE A 116 -15.39 -1.09 8.55
C ILE A 116 -14.90 -2.53 8.67
N ARG A 117 -15.81 -3.51 8.61
CA ARG A 117 -15.43 -4.93 8.68
C ARG A 117 -14.45 -5.31 7.57
N SER A 118 -14.69 -4.83 6.35
CA SER A 118 -13.78 -5.07 5.23
C SER A 118 -12.42 -4.40 5.43
N LEU A 119 -12.39 -3.14 5.88
CA LEU A 119 -11.15 -2.37 6.12
C LEU A 119 -10.33 -2.89 7.31
N THR A 120 -10.95 -3.63 8.23
CA THR A 120 -10.29 -4.28 9.37
C THR A 120 -10.02 -5.77 9.17
N ALA A 121 -10.36 -6.33 8.00
CA ALA A 121 -10.17 -7.75 7.71
C ALA A 121 -8.67 -8.11 7.70
N ALA A 122 -8.33 -9.39 7.92
CA ALA A 122 -6.93 -9.80 8.11
C ALA A 122 -6.06 -9.59 6.87
N HIS A 123 -6.67 -9.62 5.67
CA HIS A 123 -5.99 -9.38 4.39
C HIS A 123 -6.27 -7.98 3.83
N ALA A 124 -6.80 -7.07 4.66
CA ALA A 124 -6.82 -5.66 4.32
C ALA A 124 -5.39 -5.15 4.13
N LYS A 125 -5.22 -4.23 3.20
CA LYS A 125 -3.91 -3.68 2.87
C LYS A 125 -3.98 -2.20 2.54
N VAL A 126 -2.83 -1.56 2.68
CA VAL A 126 -2.61 -0.19 2.27
C VAL A 126 -1.46 -0.14 1.28
N TRP A 127 -1.64 0.57 0.17
CA TRP A 127 -0.68 0.63 -0.91
C TRP A 127 -0.73 1.99 -1.61
N VAL A 128 0.22 2.26 -2.49
CA VAL A 128 0.17 3.44 -3.36
C VAL A 128 -0.89 3.27 -4.44
N THR A 129 -1.41 4.38 -4.96
CA THR A 129 -2.44 4.34 -6.01
C THR A 129 -1.79 4.21 -7.39
N GLU A 130 -1.98 3.07 -8.04
CA GLU A 130 -1.43 2.78 -9.37
C GLU A 130 -2.34 3.28 -10.51
N ILE A 131 -1.73 3.73 -11.62
CA ILE A 131 -2.44 4.14 -12.84
C ILE A 131 -3.28 2.97 -13.38
N GLY A 132 -4.52 3.26 -13.79
CA GLY A 132 -5.41 2.27 -14.41
C GLY A 132 -6.07 1.29 -13.44
N LYS A 133 -5.95 1.50 -12.12
CA LYS A 133 -6.59 0.67 -11.10
C LYS A 133 -7.74 1.39 -10.36
N GLY A 134 -8.15 2.58 -10.81
CA GLY A 134 -9.18 3.40 -10.15
C GLY A 134 -10.61 2.97 -10.45
N PHE A 135 -11.54 3.43 -9.61
CA PHE A 135 -13.00 3.25 -9.72
C PHE A 135 -13.71 4.52 -10.23
N CYS A 136 -13.10 5.69 -10.03
CA CYS A 136 -13.58 6.99 -10.46
C CYS A 136 -12.39 7.95 -10.67
N ASP A 137 -12.66 9.13 -11.23
CA ASP A 137 -11.62 10.14 -11.51
C ASP A 137 -10.83 10.56 -10.26
N ALA A 138 -11.49 10.63 -9.10
CA ALA A 138 -10.85 11.02 -7.84
C ALA A 138 -9.82 10.00 -7.33
N CYS A 139 -9.87 8.75 -7.79
CA CYS A 139 -8.91 7.71 -7.42
C CYS A 139 -8.05 7.22 -8.57
N ALA A 140 -7.91 8.03 -9.62
CA ALA A 140 -6.90 7.85 -10.65
C ALA A 140 -5.51 7.92 -9.98
N GLY A 141 -4.79 6.80 -9.99
CA GLY A 141 -3.45 6.72 -9.42
C GLY A 141 -2.42 7.49 -10.24
N ASP A 142 -1.26 7.71 -9.63
CA ASP A 142 -0.12 8.43 -10.20
C ASP A 142 1.14 7.58 -10.31
N VAL A 143 1.13 6.38 -9.70
CA VAL A 143 2.23 5.42 -9.82
C VAL A 143 2.04 4.58 -11.08
N GLY A 144 2.83 4.90 -12.11
CA GLY A 144 2.86 4.20 -13.39
C GLY A 144 4.02 3.21 -13.52
N ALA A 145 4.05 2.51 -14.66
CA ALA A 145 5.12 1.57 -14.99
C ALA A 145 6.51 2.22 -14.91
N PRO A 146 7.52 1.52 -14.34
CA PRO A 146 8.89 1.99 -14.32
C PRO A 146 9.41 2.32 -15.72
N ARG A 147 10.03 3.49 -15.90
CA ARG A 147 10.51 3.95 -17.23
C ARG A 147 11.70 3.15 -17.76
N ASP A 148 12.52 2.64 -16.85
CA ASP A 148 13.72 1.86 -17.11
C ASP A 148 13.87 0.78 -16.01
N ASP A 149 14.93 -0.03 -16.07
CA ASP A 149 15.22 -1.08 -15.09
C ASP A 149 16.34 -0.71 -14.08
N GLU A 150 16.88 0.52 -14.17
CA GLU A 150 17.97 0.99 -13.31
C GLU A 150 17.52 1.16 -11.85
N PRO A 151 18.14 0.50 -10.86
CA PRO A 151 17.65 0.53 -9.49
C PRO A 151 17.77 1.92 -8.85
N ASP A 152 16.69 2.38 -8.20
CA ASP A 152 16.69 3.53 -7.29
C ASP A 152 17.03 3.08 -5.85
N ILE A 153 16.61 1.86 -5.48
CA ILE A 153 16.86 1.22 -4.19
C ILE A 153 17.87 0.09 -4.41
N LEU A 154 18.97 0.14 -3.66
CA LEU A 154 20.06 -0.83 -3.67
C LEU A 154 20.03 -1.57 -2.33
N ASN A 155 19.53 -2.80 -2.30
CA ASN A 155 19.40 -3.57 -1.05
C ASN A 155 19.95 -5.00 -1.16
N GLY A 156 20.54 -5.35 -2.30
CA GLY A 156 21.16 -6.64 -2.58
C GLY A 156 20.17 -7.77 -2.92
N ARG A 157 18.86 -7.51 -2.83
CA ARG A 157 17.81 -8.48 -3.16
C ARG A 157 16.99 -8.01 -4.35
N TRP A 158 16.29 -6.89 -4.22
CA TRP A 158 15.33 -6.42 -5.23
C TRP A 158 16.01 -5.90 -6.49
N ASP A 159 17.19 -5.31 -6.34
CA ASP A 159 18.04 -4.87 -7.45
C ASP A 159 18.66 -6.04 -8.23
N ARG A 160 18.64 -7.26 -7.69
CA ARG A 160 19.34 -8.43 -8.28
C ARG A 160 18.42 -9.56 -8.72
N VAL A 161 17.19 -9.61 -8.21
CA VAL A 161 16.25 -10.68 -8.56
C VAL A 161 15.67 -10.44 -9.95
N ASP A 162 15.66 -11.50 -10.76
CA ASP A 162 15.06 -11.52 -12.09
C ASP A 162 13.60 -11.96 -12.00
N HIS A 163 12.72 -11.01 -11.69
CA HIS A 163 11.28 -11.22 -11.64
C HIS A 163 10.54 -9.98 -12.17
N PRO A 164 9.45 -10.10 -12.95
CA PRO A 164 8.76 -8.94 -13.51
C PRO A 164 8.31 -7.90 -12.49
N GLN A 165 7.95 -8.33 -11.28
CA GLN A 165 7.55 -7.43 -10.19
C GLN A 165 8.73 -6.72 -9.54
N ALA A 166 9.94 -7.28 -9.63
CA ALA A 166 11.15 -6.68 -9.07
C ALA A 166 11.59 -5.41 -9.82
N ARG A 167 11.16 -5.25 -11.08
CA ARG A 167 11.30 -3.99 -11.83
C ARG A 167 10.62 -2.83 -11.10
N TRP A 168 9.50 -3.08 -10.43
CA TRP A 168 8.84 -2.11 -9.54
C TRP A 168 9.52 -2.08 -8.17
N GLY A 169 9.89 -3.26 -7.67
CA GLY A 169 10.68 -3.50 -6.47
C GLY A 169 11.88 -2.59 -6.29
N ARG A 170 12.67 -2.40 -7.33
CA ARG A 170 13.89 -1.60 -7.26
C ARG A 170 13.69 -0.10 -7.41
N LYS A 171 12.46 0.39 -7.64
CA LYS A 171 12.18 1.82 -7.81
C LYS A 171 11.76 2.50 -6.51
N ALA A 172 11.93 3.82 -6.45
CA ALA A 172 11.44 4.67 -5.38
C ALA A 172 10.50 5.75 -5.97
N PRO A 173 9.26 5.41 -6.36
CA PRO A 173 8.31 6.38 -6.90
C PRO A 173 7.95 7.45 -5.85
N ARG A 174 7.46 8.62 -6.26
CA ARG A 174 6.94 9.67 -5.37
C ARG A 174 5.40 9.69 -5.46
N PRO A 175 4.69 8.79 -4.76
CA PRO A 175 3.24 8.77 -4.78
C PRO A 175 2.66 10.03 -4.13
N THR A 176 1.49 10.46 -4.59
CA THR A 176 0.68 11.54 -3.99
C THR A 176 -0.60 11.02 -3.36
N GLN A 177 -0.96 9.77 -3.66
CA GLN A 177 -2.16 9.11 -3.18
C GLN A 177 -1.87 7.73 -2.61
N LEU A 178 -2.71 7.38 -1.65
CA LEU A 178 -2.72 6.10 -0.98
C LEU A 178 -4.08 5.45 -1.15
N ARG A 179 -4.06 4.14 -1.37
CA ARG A 179 -5.24 3.30 -1.50
C ARG A 179 -5.27 2.28 -0.37
N VAL A 180 -6.40 2.25 0.32
CA VAL A 180 -6.73 1.23 1.31
C VAL A 180 -7.68 0.24 0.65
N LEU A 181 -7.30 -1.02 0.62
CA LEU A 181 -8.08 -2.11 0.07
C LEU A 181 -8.46 -3.03 1.23
N GLY A 182 -9.73 -3.09 1.58
CA GLY A 182 -10.22 -4.04 2.57
C GLY A 182 -10.08 -5.49 2.10
N GLY A 183 -10.26 -6.42 3.03
CA GLY A 183 -10.45 -7.84 2.71
C GLY A 183 -11.82 -8.05 2.07
N PHE A 184 -11.92 -9.03 1.18
CA PHE A 184 -13.20 -9.45 0.63
C PHE A 184 -13.97 -10.21 1.70
N VAL A 185 -15.14 -9.68 2.07
CA VAL A 185 -15.98 -10.24 3.13
C VAL A 185 -17.38 -10.53 2.60
N SER A 186 -18.03 -11.55 3.14
CA SER A 186 -19.46 -11.76 2.95
C SER A 186 -20.28 -10.80 3.83
N ALA A 187 -21.60 -10.75 3.60
CA ALA A 187 -22.53 -10.00 4.47
C ALA A 187 -22.43 -10.42 5.95
N TYR A 188 -22.05 -11.68 6.22
CA TYR A 188 -21.88 -12.23 7.57
C TYR A 188 -20.48 -11.97 8.15
N GLY A 189 -19.56 -11.40 7.39
CA GLY A 189 -18.20 -11.07 7.83
C GLY A 189 -17.17 -12.18 7.68
N ALA A 190 -17.50 -13.29 6.99
CA ALA A 190 -16.51 -14.28 6.62
C ALA A 190 -15.57 -13.69 5.55
N GLU A 191 -14.25 -13.81 5.73
CA GLU A 191 -13.26 -13.33 4.76
C GLU A 191 -12.96 -14.40 3.70
N TRP A 192 -12.82 -13.97 2.45
CA TRP A 192 -12.32 -14.76 1.34
C TRP A 192 -11.03 -14.14 0.78
N VAL A 193 -10.08 -15.00 0.43
CA VAL A 193 -8.81 -14.62 -0.17
C VAL A 193 -8.58 -15.49 -1.39
N ALA A 194 -8.29 -14.87 -2.53
CA ALA A 194 -7.93 -15.60 -3.72
C ALA A 194 -6.64 -16.42 -3.48
N PRO A 195 -6.56 -17.70 -3.90
CA PRO A 195 -5.41 -18.57 -3.62
C PRO A 195 -4.07 -17.99 -4.06
N ASN A 196 -4.02 -17.31 -5.20
CA ASN A 196 -2.82 -16.66 -5.72
C ASN A 196 -2.39 -15.39 -4.95
N LYS A 197 -3.19 -14.94 -3.96
CA LYS A 197 -2.92 -13.74 -3.15
C LYS A 197 -2.54 -14.05 -1.70
N VAL A 198 -2.53 -15.32 -1.30
CA VAL A 198 -2.18 -15.75 0.06
C VAL A 198 -0.74 -15.38 0.41
N ASP A 199 0.19 -15.57 -0.52
CA ASP A 199 1.63 -15.35 -0.27
C ASP A 199 2.11 -13.93 -0.62
N ARG A 200 1.20 -12.95 -0.72
CA ARG A 200 1.54 -11.56 -1.12
C ARG A 200 2.61 -10.92 -0.24
N ALA A 201 2.58 -11.17 1.06
CA ALA A 201 3.59 -10.63 1.97
C ALA A 201 4.99 -11.17 1.62
N MET A 202 5.08 -12.45 1.25
CA MET A 202 6.33 -13.07 0.79
C MET A 202 6.76 -12.49 -0.56
N GLN A 203 5.83 -12.31 -1.51
CA GLN A 203 6.13 -11.68 -2.80
C GLN A 203 6.71 -10.26 -2.66
N ILE A 204 6.15 -9.43 -1.78
CA ILE A 204 6.70 -8.10 -1.49
C ILE A 204 8.06 -8.21 -0.79
N HIS A 205 8.25 -9.18 0.11
CA HIS A 205 9.55 -9.41 0.75
C HIS A 205 10.64 -9.78 -0.27
N GLU A 206 10.32 -10.67 -1.22
CA GLU A 206 11.25 -11.19 -2.22
C GLU A 206 11.52 -10.19 -3.35
N TRP A 207 10.48 -9.49 -3.82
CA TRP A 207 10.53 -8.70 -5.06
C TRP A 207 10.21 -7.23 -4.84
N GLY A 208 9.77 -6.81 -3.66
CA GLY A 208 9.49 -5.41 -3.32
C GLY A 208 8.17 -4.87 -3.87
N TRP A 209 7.36 -5.68 -4.55
CA TRP A 209 6.08 -5.31 -5.16
C TRP A 209 5.16 -6.54 -5.37
N THR A 210 3.85 -6.34 -5.58
CA THR A 210 2.84 -7.40 -5.84
C THR A 210 1.70 -6.93 -6.74
#